data_AF-A0A0C9ZB02-F1
#
_entry.id   AF-A0A0C9ZB02-F1
#
_cell.length_a   1.000
_cell.length_b   1.000
_cell.length_c   1.000
_cell.angle_alpha   90.00
_cell.angle_beta   90.00
_cell.angle_gamma   90.00
#
_symmetry.space_group_name_H-M   'P 1'
#
loop_
_entity.id
_entity.type
_entity.pdbx_description
1 polymer ?
#
loop_
_entity_poly.entity_id
_entity_poly.type
_entity_poly.pdbx_seq_one_letter_code
_entity_poly.pdbx_strand_id
1 'polypeptide(L)'
;MIYVEARSAQQVNQACKGLIGIYPSRGILLVPIKEMASLLQIKKQDLTVTPGSWVRIKHGKYQGDLAQVMDITENGEDVRLKFI
;
A
#
# COMPACT_ATOMS: atom_id res chain seq x y z
N MET A 1 -4.10 10.02 1.89
CA MET A 1 -4.45 10.44 3.26
C MET A 1 -3.18 10.40 4.07
N ILE A 2 -2.95 11.39 4.94
CA ILE A 2 -1.76 11.45 5.79
C ILE A 2 -2.21 11.56 7.26
N TYR A 3 -1.36 11.12 8.17
CA TYR A 3 -1.54 11.29 9.61
C TYR A 3 -0.42 12.19 10.13
N VAL A 4 -0.75 13.08 11.07
CA VAL A 4 0.19 14.05 11.66
C VAL A 4 0.12 13.91 13.18
N GLU A 5 1.26 13.68 13.82
CA GLU A 5 1.37 13.66 15.27
C GLU A 5 1.64 15.08 15.78
N ALA A 6 0.78 15.58 16.67
CA ALA A 6 0.94 16.89 17.31
C ALA A 6 0.19 16.95 18.64
N ARG A 7 0.60 17.86 19.53
CA ARG A 7 -0.09 18.07 20.82
C ARG A 7 -1.31 18.98 20.69
N SER A 8 -1.43 19.73 19.60
CA SER A 8 -2.60 20.59 19.33
C SER A 8 -2.99 20.60 17.85
N ALA A 9 -4.28 20.79 17.58
CA ALA A 9 -4.79 20.96 16.22
C ALA A 9 -4.29 22.25 15.54
N GLN A 10 -3.93 23.28 16.33
CA GLN A 10 -3.34 24.51 15.80
C GLN A 10 -1.94 24.26 15.20
N GLN A 11 -1.14 23.41 15.86
CA GLN A 11 0.18 23.02 15.34
C GLN A 11 0.06 22.31 13.99
N VAL A 12 -0.91 21.40 13.85
CA VAL A 12 -1.19 20.72 12.58
C VAL A 12 -1.58 21.72 11.49
N ASN A 13 -2.51 22.63 11.78
CA ASN A 13 -2.94 23.67 10.83
C ASN A 13 -1.77 24.55 10.38
N GLN A 14 -0.92 24.99 11.31
CA GLN A 14 0.22 25.83 10.99
C GLN A 14 1.26 25.08 10.14
N ALA A 15 1.55 23.82 10.50
CA ALA A 15 2.50 22.99 9.76
C ALA A 15 2.00 22.66 8.34
N CYS A 16 0.70 22.47 8.16
CA CYS A 16 0.11 22.18 6.85
C CYS A 16 -0.08 23.40 5.95
N LYS A 17 0.09 24.62 6.48
CA LYS A 17 -0.15 25.86 5.73
C LYS A 17 0.91 26.06 4.64
N GLY A 18 0.46 26.18 3.39
CA GLY A 18 1.34 26.39 2.23
C GLY A 18 1.98 25.12 1.67
N LEU A 19 1.69 23.94 2.23
CA LEU A 19 2.14 22.67 1.66
C LEU A 19 1.32 22.32 0.43
N ILE A 20 2.01 22.09 -0.69
CA ILE A 20 1.40 21.63 -1.94
C ILE A 20 0.93 20.18 -1.75
N GLY A 21 -0.30 19.88 -2.18
CA GLY A 21 -0.91 18.55 -2.06
C GLY A 21 -1.61 18.28 -0.73
N ILE A 22 -1.58 19.22 0.22
CA ILE A 22 -2.37 19.17 1.45
C ILE A 22 -3.56 20.12 1.32
N TYR A 23 -4.75 19.64 1.69
CA TYR A 23 -6.00 20.39 1.58
C TYR A 23 -6.68 20.52 2.96
N PRO A 24 -6.26 21.47 3.81
CA PRO A 24 -6.87 21.69 5.12
C PRO A 24 -8.38 22.00 5.05
N SER A 25 -8.85 22.52 3.90
CA SER A 25 -10.26 22.76 3.63
C SER A 25 -11.13 21.50 3.70
N ARG A 26 -10.55 20.30 3.56
CA ARG A 26 -11.24 19.02 3.74
C ARG A 26 -11.42 18.63 5.21
N GLY A 27 -10.87 19.41 6.14
CA GLY A 27 -10.94 19.19 7.58
C GLY A 27 -9.75 18.39 8.13
N ILE A 28 -9.34 18.76 9.34
CA ILE A 28 -8.40 17.99 10.17
C ILE A 28 -9.24 17.19 11.15
N LEU A 29 -9.17 15.86 11.05
CA LEU A 29 -9.93 14.94 11.89
C LEU A 29 -9.02 14.34 12.97
N LEU A 30 -9.51 14.33 14.21
CA LEU A 30 -8.82 13.68 15.31
C LEU A 30 -8.98 12.16 15.19
N VAL A 31 -7.86 11.44 15.25
CA VAL A 31 -7.86 9.97 15.30
C VAL A 31 -8.30 9.52 16.70
N PRO A 32 -9.28 8.61 16.81
CA PRO A 32 -9.65 8.01 18.10
C PRO A 32 -8.45 7.30 18.75
N ILE A 33 -8.26 7.48 20.05
CA ILE A 33 -7.11 6.93 20.81
C ILE A 33 -6.98 5.40 20.62
N LYS A 34 -8.12 4.70 20.56
CA LYS A 34 -8.16 3.24 20.39
C LYS A 34 -7.65 2.75 19.04
N GLU A 35 -7.63 3.61 18.02
CA GLU A 35 -7.27 3.26 16.65
C GLU A 35 -5.81 3.64 16.29
N MET A 36 -5.14 4.44 17.13
CA MET A 36 -3.79 4.96 16.84
C MET A 36 -2.78 3.84 16.58
N ALA A 37 -2.79 2.78 17.40
CA ALA A 37 -1.87 1.65 17.23
C ALA A 37 -2.11 0.90 15.90
N SER A 38 -3.38 0.77 15.49
CA SER A 38 -3.75 0.09 14.24
C SER A 38 -3.25 0.84 13.00
N LEU A 39 -3.06 2.17 13.07
CA LEU A 39 -2.52 2.95 11.96
C LEU A 39 -1.07 2.60 11.63
N LEU A 40 -0.31 2.14 12.62
CA LEU A 40 1.09 1.74 12.46
C LEU A 40 1.22 0.25 12.14
N GLN A 41 0.11 -0.49 12.06
CA GLN A 41 0.13 -1.90 11.70
C GLN A 41 0.51 -2.04 10.23
N ILE A 42 1.75 -2.44 9.99
CA ILE A 42 2.22 -2.80 8.65
C ILE A 42 1.47 -4.07 8.25
N LYS A 43 0.48 -3.92 7.36
CA LYS A 43 -0.01 -5.05 6.59
C LYS A 43 1.10 -5.41 5.61
N LYS A 44 2.00 -6.30 6.04
CA LYS A 44 2.79 -7.05 5.06
C LYS A 44 1.76 -7.73 4.18
N GLN A 45 1.65 -7.30 2.92
CA GLN A 45 1.10 -8.21 1.92
C GLN A 45 2.17 -9.27 1.79
N ASP A 46 2.01 -10.35 2.54
CA ASP A 46 2.71 -11.59 2.27
C ASP A 46 2.23 -12.05 0.89
N LEU A 47 2.84 -11.49 -0.15
CA LEU A 47 2.82 -12.04 -1.50
C LEU A 47 3.77 -13.24 -1.46
N THR A 48 3.41 -14.27 -0.69
CA THR A 48 4.05 -15.57 -0.75
C THR A 48 3.60 -16.23 -2.04
N VAL A 49 4.18 -15.75 -3.13
CA VAL A 49 4.08 -16.45 -4.40
C VAL A 49 4.85 -17.74 -4.22
N THR A 50 4.18 -18.88 -4.41
CA THR A 50 4.78 -20.20 -4.32
C THR A 50 4.72 -20.89 -5.69
N PRO A 51 5.69 -21.75 -6.04
CA PRO A 51 5.57 -22.59 -7.23
C PRO A 51 4.28 -23.41 -7.17
N GLY A 52 3.54 -23.44 -8.29
CA GLY A 52 2.22 -24.06 -8.41
C GLY A 52 1.04 -23.15 -8.08
N SER A 53 1.25 -21.99 -7.45
CA SER A 53 0.19 -21.00 -7.21
C SER A 53 -0.29 -20.34 -8.50
N TRP A 54 -1.51 -19.81 -8.46
CA TRP A 54 -2.13 -19.12 -9.58
C TRP A 54 -2.10 -17.61 -9.38
N VAL A 55 -1.73 -16.89 -10.43
CA VAL A 55 -1.64 -15.43 -10.44
C VAL A 55 -2.36 -14.86 -11.66
N ARG A 56 -2.71 -13.58 -11.61
CA ARG A 56 -3.27 -12.85 -12.74
C ARG A 56 -2.32 -11.76 -13.18
N ILE A 57 -2.01 -11.72 -14.48
CA ILE A 57 -1.06 -10.77 -15.05
C ILE A 57 -1.68 -9.37 -15.01
N LYS A 58 -0.97 -8.39 -14.42
CA LYS A 58 -1.48 -7.02 -14.25
C LYS A 58 -1.25 -6.09 -15.45
N HIS A 59 -0.22 -6.35 -16.27
CA HIS A 59 0.22 -5.45 -17.34
C HIS A 59 0.77 -6.23 -18.55
N GLY A 60 0.79 -5.62 -19.74
CA GLY A 60 1.34 -6.20 -20.97
C GLY A 60 0.29 -6.89 -21.85
N LYS A 61 0.76 -7.61 -22.88
CA LYS A 61 -0.10 -8.26 -23.89
C LYS A 61 -1.09 -9.27 -23.29
N TYR A 62 -0.67 -9.98 -22.24
CA TYR A 62 -1.44 -11.01 -21.56
C TYR A 62 -2.14 -10.48 -20.30
N GLN A 63 -2.37 -9.15 -20.23
CA GLN A 63 -3.01 -8.53 -19.08
C GLN A 63 -4.39 -9.13 -18.84
N GLY A 64 -4.62 -9.55 -17.61
CA GLY A 64 -5.85 -10.19 -17.19
C GLY A 64 -5.83 -11.71 -17.31
N ASP A 65 -4.85 -12.32 -17.97
CA ASP A 65 -4.81 -13.78 -18.12
C ASP A 65 -4.45 -14.46 -16.80
N LEU A 66 -5.01 -15.66 -16.62
CA LEU A 66 -4.72 -16.54 -15.50
C LEU A 66 -3.46 -17.35 -15.84
N ALA A 67 -2.46 -17.31 -14.96
CA ALA A 67 -1.20 -18.00 -15.14
C ALA A 67 -0.81 -18.80 -13.89
N GLN A 68 -0.11 -19.91 -14.09
CA GLN A 68 0.47 -20.70 -13.02
C GLN A 68 1.95 -20.36 -12.84
N VAL A 69 2.39 -20.21 -11.59
CA VAL A 69 3.79 -19.97 -11.23
C VAL A 69 4.57 -21.26 -11.37
N MET A 70 5.59 -21.29 -12.21
CA MET A 70 6.47 -22.45 -12.41
C MET A 70 7.65 -22.42 -11.45
N ASP A 71 8.29 -21.26 -11.35
CA ASP A 71 9.50 -21.07 -10.57
C ASP A 71 9.70 -19.59 -10.23
N ILE A 72 10.49 -19.32 -9.19
CA ILE A 72 10.79 -17.99 -8.68
C ILE A 72 12.30 -17.78 -8.81
N THR A 73 12.73 -16.62 -9.28
CA THR A 73 14.17 -16.33 -9.37
C THR A 73 14.81 -16.27 -7.99
N GLU A 74 16.12 -16.55 -7.91
CA GLU A 74 16.84 -16.64 -6.62
C GLU A 74 16.82 -15.32 -5.81
N ASN A 75 16.69 -14.17 -6.48
CA ASN A 75 16.51 -12.85 -5.85
C ASN A 75 15.06 -12.57 -5.40
N GLY A 76 14.08 -13.38 -5.81
CA GLY A 76 12.67 -13.21 -5.46
C GLY A 76 11.95 -12.06 -6.17
N GLU A 77 12.57 -11.44 -7.18
CA GLU A 77 11.99 -10.28 -7.88
C GLU A 77 11.10 -10.69 -9.06
N ASP A 78 11.43 -11.78 -9.74
CA ASP A 78 10.75 -12.24 -10.95
C ASP A 78 10.20 -13.67 -10.79
N VAL A 79 9.12 -13.96 -11.52
CA VAL A 79 8.47 -15.27 -11.52
C VAL A 79 8.28 -15.78 -12.95
N ARG A 80 8.61 -17.06 -13.16
CA ARG A 80 8.34 -17.73 -14.43
C ARG A 80 6.89 -18.22 -14.43
N LEU A 81 6.13 -17.81 -15.43
CA LEU A 81 4.71 -18.10 -15.54
C LEU A 81 4.42 -19.05 -16.71
N LYS A 82 3.44 -19.92 -16.52
CA LYS A 82 2.81 -20.73 -17.56
C LYS A 82 1.36 -20.28 -17.75
N PHE A 83 1.01 -19.87 -18.95
CA PHE A 83 -0.34 -19.46 -19.35
C PHE A 83 -0.60 -19.94 -20.78
N ILE A 84 -1.87 -19.93 -21.21
CA ILE A 84 -2.32 -20.35 -22.54
C ILE A 84 -2.60 -19.10 -23.37
#